data_AF-A0A7Y9JBY9-F1
#
_entry.id   AF-A0A7Y9JBY9-F1
#
_cell.length_a   1.000
_cell.length_b   1.000
_cell.length_c   1.000
_cell.angle_alpha   90.00
_cell.angle_beta   90.00
_cell.angle_gamma   90.00
#
_symmetry.space_group_name_H-M   'P 1'
#
loop_
_entity.id
_entity.type
_entity.pdbx_description
1 polymer ?
#
loop_
_entity_poly.entity_id
_entity_poly.type
_entity_poly.pdbx_seq_one_letter_code
_entity_poly.pdbx_strand_id
1 'polypeptide(L)'
;MGKGVWRKYTEEILRDAVSRSTSVAGVLRELGLNQAGGTHAHISRTIKAFGIDTSHFVRFQGGGSRPRLTADQLLVRIPRGSKRTKPPLLRRALDEIGRERRCVLCGNPGFWQGKPLRLEIDHIDGDYHDNEAENLRYLCPNCHTQTDNFSGLSRGRYSQVAWPGLSGGTPADREGEDS
;
A
#
# COMPACT_ATOMS: atom_id res chain seq x y z
N MET A 1 39.39 -43.18 -12.41
CA MET A 1 38.48 -42.55 -13.40
C MET A 1 37.57 -41.56 -12.71
N GLY A 2 37.81 -40.26 -12.87
CA GLY A 2 36.98 -39.20 -12.29
C GLY A 2 35.63 -39.11 -13.00
N LYS A 3 34.53 -39.04 -12.23
CA LYS A 3 33.18 -38.84 -12.75
C LYS A 3 33.10 -37.45 -13.41
N GLY A 4 33.00 -37.41 -14.74
CA GLY A 4 32.83 -36.16 -15.49
C GLY A 4 31.54 -35.47 -15.08
N VAL A 5 31.66 -34.34 -14.39
CA VAL A 5 30.52 -33.49 -14.03
C VAL A 5 30.06 -32.81 -15.32
N TRP A 6 28.98 -33.29 -15.92
CA TRP A 6 28.31 -32.63 -17.05
C TRP A 6 27.76 -31.28 -16.58
N ARG A 7 28.59 -30.23 -16.64
CA ARG A 7 28.13 -28.86 -16.42
C ARG A 7 27.52 -28.36 -17.73
N LYS A 8 26.21 -28.13 -17.70
CA LYS A 8 25.46 -27.52 -18.81
C LYS A 8 26.06 -26.17 -19.27
N TYR A 9 26.74 -25.46 -18.38
CA TYR A 9 27.43 -24.20 -18.67
C TYR A 9 28.91 -24.34 -18.29
N THR A 10 29.75 -24.47 -19.31
CA THR A 10 31.20 -24.46 -19.13
C THR A 10 31.71 -23.03 -18.98
N GLU A 11 32.98 -22.90 -18.57
CA GLU A 11 33.61 -21.59 -18.41
C GLU A 11 33.67 -20.84 -19.74
N GLU A 12 33.98 -21.54 -20.83
CA GLU A 12 34.16 -20.98 -22.17
C GLU A 12 32.85 -20.38 -22.69
N ILE A 13 31.75 -21.14 -22.57
CA ILE A 13 30.41 -20.69 -22.97
C ILE A 13 30.00 -19.43 -22.21
N LEU A 14 30.26 -19.40 -20.90
CA LEU A 14 29.90 -18.24 -20.08
C LEU A 14 30.79 -17.04 -20.36
N ARG A 15 32.09 -17.23 -20.58
CA ARG A 15 33.04 -16.15 -20.88
C ARG A 15 32.68 -15.47 -22.21
N ASP A 16 32.30 -16.28 -23.20
CA ASP A 16 31.86 -15.82 -24.51
C ASP A 16 30.50 -15.08 -24.46
N ALA A 17 29.53 -15.61 -23.71
CA ALA A 17 28.24 -14.93 -23.53
C ALA A 17 28.36 -13.64 -22.70
N VAL A 18 29.27 -13.61 -21.71
CA VAL A 18 29.56 -12.42 -20.89
C VAL A 18 30.23 -11.33 -21.71
N SER A 19 31.18 -11.66 -22.60
CA SER A 19 31.86 -10.66 -23.43
C SER A 19 30.91 -9.95 -24.41
N ARG A 20 29.90 -10.66 -24.92
CA ARG A 20 28.84 -10.10 -25.80
C ARG A 20 27.72 -9.38 -25.07
N SER A 21 27.70 -9.42 -23.74
CA SER A 21 26.60 -8.89 -22.94
C SER A 21 27.03 -7.71 -22.07
N THR A 22 26.08 -6.84 -21.76
CA THR A 22 26.26 -5.73 -20.81
C THR A 22 25.45 -5.93 -19.52
N SER A 23 24.80 -7.09 -19.35
CA SER A 23 24.05 -7.46 -18.14
C SER A 23 23.85 -8.97 -18.07
N VAL A 24 23.55 -9.51 -16.88
CA VAL A 24 23.22 -10.93 -16.71
C VAL A 24 21.97 -11.32 -17.49
N ALA A 25 20.98 -10.43 -17.60
CA ALA A 25 19.82 -10.65 -18.48
C ALA A 25 20.22 -10.76 -19.96
N GLY A 26 21.22 -9.97 -20.40
CA GLY A 26 21.86 -10.13 -21.71
C GLY A 26 22.47 -11.51 -21.88
N VAL A 27 23.24 -11.97 -20.89
CA VAL A 27 23.85 -13.31 -20.91
C VAL A 27 22.79 -14.40 -21.03
N LEU A 28 21.67 -14.29 -20.29
CA LEU A 28 20.57 -15.24 -20.41
C LEU A 28 19.96 -15.25 -21.82
N ARG A 29 19.82 -14.09 -22.48
CA ARG A 29 19.33 -14.00 -23.87
C ARG A 29 20.30 -14.63 -24.85
N GLU A 30 21.60 -14.35 -24.72
CA GLU A 30 22.65 -14.95 -25.55
C GLU A 30 22.66 -16.48 -25.45
N LEU A 31 22.39 -17.01 -24.25
CA LEU A 31 22.32 -18.45 -24.00
C LEU A 31 20.95 -19.07 -24.33
N GLY A 32 19.99 -18.29 -24.86
CA GLY A 32 18.63 -18.75 -25.17
C GLY A 32 17.84 -19.21 -23.94
N LEU A 33 18.17 -18.70 -22.75
CA LEU A 33 17.58 -19.11 -21.49
C LEU A 33 16.38 -18.25 -21.11
N ASN A 34 15.38 -18.90 -20.51
CA ASN A 34 14.24 -18.19 -19.94
C ASN A 34 14.69 -17.31 -18.76
N GLN A 35 14.22 -16.06 -18.75
CA GLN A 35 14.52 -15.03 -17.75
C GLN A 35 13.72 -15.24 -16.45
N ALA A 36 13.78 -16.46 -15.90
CA ALA A 36 13.23 -16.78 -14.60
C ALA A 36 14.26 -16.46 -13.49
N GLY A 37 13.80 -16.00 -12.33
CA GLY A 37 14.68 -15.60 -11.22
C GLY A 37 15.64 -16.70 -10.74
N GLY A 38 15.20 -17.96 -10.77
CA GLY A 38 16.04 -19.12 -10.44
C GLY A 38 17.19 -19.33 -11.43
N THR A 39 16.91 -19.24 -12.74
CA THR A 39 17.90 -19.34 -13.81
C THR A 39 18.92 -18.20 -13.72
N HIS A 40 18.43 -16.99 -13.48
CA HIS A 40 19.28 -15.81 -13.31
C HIS A 40 20.26 -15.98 -12.15
N ALA A 41 19.77 -16.41 -10.98
CA ALA A 41 20.61 -16.64 -9.81
C ALA A 41 21.65 -17.76 -10.05
N HIS A 42 21.26 -18.83 -10.76
CA HIS A 42 22.18 -19.91 -11.11
C HIS A 42 23.32 -19.42 -12.00
N ILE A 43 23.02 -18.72 -13.10
CA ILE A 43 24.03 -18.20 -14.03
C ILE A 43 24.94 -17.17 -13.34
N SER A 44 24.38 -16.24 -12.55
CA SER A 44 25.21 -15.30 -11.77
C SER A 44 26.19 -16.01 -10.83
N ARG A 45 25.75 -17.07 -10.14
CA ARG A 45 26.65 -17.85 -9.26
C ARG A 45 27.72 -18.58 -10.06
N THR A 46 27.37 -19.15 -11.22
CA THR A 46 28.31 -19.89 -12.06
C THR A 46 29.37 -18.97 -12.66
N ILE A 47 28.98 -17.79 -13.17
CA ILE A 47 29.92 -16.74 -13.64
C ILE A 47 30.91 -16.36 -12.53
N LYS A 48 30.41 -16.11 -11.33
CA LYS A 48 31.24 -15.77 -10.16
C LYS A 48 32.18 -16.93 -9.77
N ALA A 49 31.69 -18.16 -9.82
CA ALA A 49 32.49 -19.34 -9.49
C ALA A 49 33.65 -19.58 -10.47
N PHE A 50 33.48 -19.18 -11.73
CA PHE A 50 34.56 -19.21 -12.74
C PHE A 50 35.45 -17.95 -12.73
N GLY A 51 35.16 -16.95 -11.87
CA GLY A 51 35.96 -15.73 -11.80
C GLY A 51 35.93 -14.91 -13.10
N ILE A 52 34.85 -15.00 -13.88
CA ILE A 52 34.72 -14.25 -15.14
C ILE A 52 34.45 -12.78 -14.80
N ASP A 53 35.24 -11.89 -15.41
CA ASP A 53 35.05 -10.45 -15.22
C ASP A 53 33.72 -9.97 -15.83
N THR A 54 33.00 -9.18 -15.06
CA THR A 54 31.71 -8.57 -15.44
C THR A 54 31.70 -7.07 -15.15
N SER A 55 32.89 -6.46 -15.00
CA SER A 55 33.06 -5.03 -14.71
C SER A 55 32.44 -4.13 -15.77
N HIS A 56 32.40 -4.57 -17.03
CA HIS A 56 31.76 -3.86 -18.15
C HIS A 56 30.23 -3.92 -18.14
N PHE A 57 29.61 -4.66 -17.22
CA PHE A 57 28.15 -4.71 -17.13
C PHE A 57 27.58 -3.38 -16.63
N VAL A 58 26.57 -2.88 -17.34
CA VAL A 58 25.85 -1.68 -16.96
C VAL A 58 24.97 -2.01 -15.76
N ARG A 59 25.29 -1.41 -14.61
CA ARG A 59 24.42 -1.50 -13.43
C ARG A 59 23.20 -0.63 -13.69
N PHE A 60 22.03 -1.24 -13.81
CA PHE A 60 20.77 -0.49 -13.80
C PHE A 60 20.62 0.14 -12.42
N GLN A 61 20.96 1.42 -12.31
CA GLN A 61 20.56 2.25 -11.18
C GLN A 61 19.04 2.35 -11.30
N GLY A 62 18.31 1.47 -10.59
CA GLY A 62 16.86 1.43 -10.62
C GLY A 62 16.30 2.84 -10.56
N GLY A 63 15.41 3.18 -11.51
CA GLY A 63 14.81 4.51 -11.62
C GLY A 63 14.42 5.00 -10.24
N GLY A 64 14.91 6.20 -9.89
CA GLY A 64 14.89 6.71 -8.52
C GLY A 64 13.54 6.53 -7.84
N SER A 65 13.57 6.32 -6.53
CA SER A 65 12.34 6.24 -5.73
C SER A 65 11.45 7.42 -6.07
N ARG A 66 10.22 7.16 -6.53
CA ARG A 66 9.26 8.24 -6.79
C ARG A 66 9.13 9.07 -5.51
N PRO A 67 9.11 10.41 -5.60
CA PRO A 67 8.97 11.25 -4.42
C PRO A 67 7.72 10.82 -3.65
N ARG A 68 7.82 10.79 -2.33
CA ARG A 68 6.68 10.48 -1.47
C ARG A 68 5.63 11.57 -1.65
N LEU A 69 4.37 11.18 -1.78
CA LEU A 69 3.23 12.12 -1.74
C LEU A 69 3.22 12.83 -0.38
N THR A 70 2.87 14.11 -0.33
CA THR A 70 2.71 14.88 0.92
C THR A 70 1.32 14.68 1.53
N ALA A 71 1.11 15.12 2.78
CA ALA A 71 -0.22 15.17 3.37
C ALA A 71 -1.22 15.98 2.52
N ASP A 72 -0.85 17.18 2.06
CA ASP A 72 -1.70 18.02 1.21
C ASP A 72 -2.10 17.37 -0.12
N GLN A 73 -1.28 16.45 -0.63
CA GLN A 73 -1.61 15.70 -1.85
C GLN A 73 -2.53 14.49 -1.59
N LEU A 74 -2.59 14.03 -0.35
CA LEU A 74 -3.35 12.84 0.04
C LEU A 74 -4.69 13.18 0.70
N LEU A 75 -4.74 14.29 1.45
CA LEU A 75 -5.91 14.72 2.21
C LEU A 75 -6.81 15.65 1.37
N VAL A 76 -7.14 15.18 0.17
CA VAL A 76 -7.98 15.89 -0.79
C VAL A 76 -9.02 14.94 -1.37
N ARG A 77 -10.15 15.50 -1.81
CA ARG A 77 -11.13 14.74 -2.58
C ARG A 77 -10.51 14.27 -3.90
N ILE A 78 -10.56 12.97 -4.15
CA ILE A 78 -10.05 12.36 -5.40
C ILE A 78 -11.18 12.26 -6.43
N PRO A 79 -10.88 12.32 -7.75
CA PRO A 79 -11.90 12.22 -8.79
C PRO A 79 -12.71 10.93 -8.69
N ARG A 80 -14.03 11.01 -8.91
CA ARG A 80 -14.91 9.83 -8.94
C ARG A 80 -14.41 8.80 -9.96
N GLY A 81 -14.39 7.53 -9.56
CA GLY A 81 -13.85 6.42 -10.36
C GLY A 81 -12.37 6.16 -10.14
N SER A 82 -11.68 7.00 -9.37
CA SER A 82 -10.32 6.73 -8.90
C SER A 82 -10.30 5.53 -7.95
N LYS A 83 -9.18 4.81 -7.91
CA LYS A 83 -8.99 3.75 -6.92
C LYS A 83 -8.91 4.36 -5.52
N ARG A 84 -9.49 3.68 -4.53
CA ARG A 84 -9.41 4.06 -3.11
C ARG A 84 -7.95 4.28 -2.67
N THR A 85 -7.70 5.40 -2.00
CA THR A 85 -6.41 5.69 -1.37
C THR A 85 -6.09 4.65 -0.31
N LYS A 86 -4.86 4.13 -0.33
CA LYS A 86 -4.46 3.07 0.61
C LYS A 86 -4.45 3.61 2.05
N PRO A 87 -5.08 2.92 3.03
CA PRO A 87 -5.14 3.41 4.41
C PRO A 87 -3.80 3.78 5.08
N PRO A 88 -2.67 3.11 4.80
CA PRO A 88 -1.37 3.53 5.33
C PRO A 88 -0.94 4.93 4.88
N LEU A 89 -1.34 5.38 3.69
CA LEU A 89 -1.03 6.71 3.18
C LEU A 89 -1.84 7.78 3.92
N LEU A 90 -3.16 7.55 4.06
CA LEU A 90 -4.04 8.46 4.80
C LEU A 90 -3.64 8.59 6.27
N ARG A 91 -3.30 7.47 6.92
CA ARG A 91 -2.79 7.46 8.30
C ARG A 91 -1.56 8.35 8.44
N ARG A 92 -0.56 8.12 7.57
CA ARG A 92 0.68 8.91 7.58
C ARG A 92 0.39 10.40 7.36
N ALA A 93 -0.49 10.72 6.41
CA ALA A 93 -0.88 12.10 6.13
C ALA A 93 -1.59 12.77 7.33
N LEU A 94 -2.50 12.07 8.00
CA LEU A 94 -3.16 12.55 9.21
C LEU A 94 -2.15 12.78 10.36
N ASP A 95 -1.16 11.90 10.50
CA ASP A 95 -0.10 12.08 11.50
C ASP A 95 0.81 13.27 11.16
N GLU A 96 1.13 13.47 9.87
CA GLU A 96 1.93 14.59 9.37
C GLU A 96 1.27 15.95 9.70
N ILE A 97 -0.06 16.04 9.67
CA ILE A 97 -0.80 17.26 10.08
C ILE A 97 -1.11 17.31 11.59
N GLY A 98 -0.62 16.35 12.38
CA GLY A 98 -0.79 16.36 13.84
C GLY A 98 -2.15 15.85 14.36
N ARG A 99 -2.91 15.07 13.56
CA ARG A 99 -4.16 14.46 14.03
C ARG A 99 -3.86 13.48 15.18
N GLU A 100 -4.53 13.66 16.31
CA GLU A 100 -4.38 12.75 17.46
C GLU A 100 -4.80 11.32 17.07
N ARG A 101 -3.92 10.34 17.33
CA ARG A 101 -4.19 8.91 17.11
C ARG A 101 -5.03 8.32 18.24
N ARG A 102 -6.28 8.74 18.31
CA ARG A 102 -7.25 8.25 19.30
C ARG A 102 -8.58 7.93 18.61
N CYS A 103 -9.26 6.87 19.07
CA CYS A 103 -10.61 6.58 18.61
C CYS A 103 -11.51 7.76 18.99
N VAL A 104 -12.17 8.39 18.01
CA VAL A 104 -13.02 9.56 18.30
C VAL A 104 -14.30 9.20 19.06
N LEU A 105 -14.74 7.93 19.03
CA LEU A 105 -15.97 7.49 19.69
C LEU A 105 -15.74 7.09 21.15
N CYS A 106 -14.73 6.26 21.43
CA CYS A 106 -14.50 5.74 22.79
C CYS A 106 -13.22 6.27 23.45
N GLY A 107 -12.48 7.14 22.78
CA GLY A 107 -11.24 7.69 23.30
C GLY A 107 -10.08 6.68 23.40
N ASN A 108 -10.18 5.47 22.84
CA ASN A 108 -9.09 4.50 22.90
C ASN A 108 -7.81 5.04 22.22
N PRO A 109 -6.66 5.13 22.91
CA PRO A 109 -5.41 5.69 22.37
C PRO A 109 -4.62 4.72 21.47
N GLY A 110 -5.22 3.63 21.02
CA GLY A 110 -4.54 2.58 20.26
C GLY A 110 -3.97 1.46 21.11
N PHE A 111 -4.64 1.10 22.21
CA PHE A 111 -4.26 -0.02 23.07
C PHE A 111 -5.47 -0.87 23.48
N TRP A 112 -5.29 -2.18 23.53
CA TRP A 112 -6.29 -3.13 24.03
C TRP A 112 -5.59 -4.27 24.76
N GLN A 113 -6.04 -4.59 25.98
CA GLN A 113 -5.42 -5.60 26.85
C GLN A 113 -3.89 -5.45 26.96
N GLY A 114 -3.42 -4.20 27.12
CA GLY A 114 -1.99 -3.88 27.23
C GLY A 114 -1.17 -4.03 25.95
N LYS A 115 -1.80 -4.37 24.82
CA LYS A 115 -1.12 -4.53 23.52
C LYS A 115 -1.51 -3.41 22.56
N PRO A 116 -0.63 -3.03 21.61
CA PRO A 116 -0.96 -2.06 20.58
C PRO A 116 -2.18 -2.52 19.76
N LEU A 117 -3.15 -1.63 19.63
CA LEU A 117 -4.33 -1.79 18.79
C LEU A 117 -4.22 -0.82 17.61
N ARG A 118 -4.27 -1.36 16.40
CA ARG A 118 -4.31 -0.53 15.19
C ARG A 118 -5.68 0.15 15.10
N LEU A 119 -5.73 1.47 15.29
CA LEU A 119 -6.90 2.27 14.92
C LEU A 119 -7.09 2.23 13.40
N GLU A 120 -8.31 2.25 12.91
CA GLU A 120 -8.69 2.24 11.51
C GLU A 120 -9.05 3.66 11.05
N ILE A 121 -8.97 3.91 9.74
CA ILE A 121 -9.41 5.18 9.15
C ILE A 121 -10.83 4.96 8.65
N ASP A 122 -11.75 5.74 9.18
CA ASP A 122 -13.13 5.82 8.75
C ASP A 122 -13.40 7.16 8.05
N HIS A 123 -14.24 7.10 7.03
CA HIS A 123 -14.75 8.24 6.29
C HIS A 123 -16.12 8.57 6.90
N ILE A 124 -16.29 9.76 7.49
CA ILE A 124 -17.52 10.12 8.22
C ILE A 124 -18.75 9.99 7.31
N ASP A 125 -18.65 10.42 6.06
CA ASP A 125 -19.69 10.31 5.04
C ASP A 125 -19.77 8.93 4.34
N GLY A 126 -18.79 8.06 4.57
CA GLY A 126 -18.63 6.78 3.88
C GLY A 126 -18.17 6.86 2.42
N ASP A 127 -17.90 8.05 1.87
CA ASP A 127 -17.34 8.22 0.52
C ASP A 127 -15.82 8.05 0.55
N TYR A 128 -15.31 6.92 0.04
CA TYR A 128 -13.86 6.72 -0.01
C TYR A 128 -13.12 7.69 -0.94
N HIS A 129 -13.83 8.47 -1.77
CA HIS A 129 -13.23 9.52 -2.58
C HIS A 129 -12.97 10.79 -1.79
N ASP A 130 -13.65 11.00 -0.66
CA ASP A 130 -13.49 12.20 0.16
C ASP A 130 -12.41 11.99 1.22
N ASN A 131 -11.15 12.22 0.86
CA ASN A 131 -10.05 12.10 1.80
C ASN A 131 -9.74 13.40 2.56
N GLU A 132 -10.63 14.40 2.54
CA GLU A 132 -10.42 15.64 3.29
C GLU A 132 -10.19 15.33 4.78
N ALA A 133 -9.26 16.06 5.39
CA ALA A 133 -8.77 15.76 6.74
C ALA A 133 -9.88 15.78 7.81
N GLU A 134 -10.91 16.57 7.56
CA GLU A 134 -12.10 16.76 8.39
C GLU A 134 -13.10 15.61 8.23
N ASN A 135 -13.14 14.97 7.05
CA ASN A 135 -13.99 13.82 6.77
C ASN A 135 -13.36 12.50 7.26
N LEU A 136 -12.07 12.49 7.56
CA LEU A 136 -11.36 11.31 8.07
C LEU A 136 -11.27 11.31 9.59
N ARG A 137 -11.58 10.16 10.21
CA ARG A 137 -11.41 9.95 11.65
C ARG A 137 -10.74 8.63 11.98
N TYR A 138 -10.04 8.61 13.11
CA TYR A 138 -9.52 7.38 13.70
C TYR A 138 -10.62 6.70 14.52
N LEU A 139 -10.85 5.40 14.28
CA LEU A 139 -11.72 4.55 15.09
C LEU A 139 -10.97 3.30 15.54
N CYS A 140 -11.26 2.77 16.73
CA CYS A 140 -10.82 1.42 17.05
C CYS A 140 -11.68 0.39 16.31
N PRO A 141 -11.19 -0.84 16.04
CA PRO A 141 -11.95 -1.85 15.31
C PRO A 141 -13.34 -2.13 15.91
N ASN A 142 -13.46 -2.15 17.23
CA ASN A 142 -14.74 -2.38 17.91
C ASN A 142 -15.76 -1.25 17.69
N CYS A 143 -15.31 0.00 17.61
CA CYS A 143 -16.19 1.14 17.34
C CYS A 143 -16.48 1.27 15.84
N HIS A 144 -15.51 0.95 14.99
CA HIS A 144 -15.69 1.00 13.54
C HIS A 144 -16.71 -0.03 13.06
N THR A 145 -16.77 -1.24 13.66
CA THR A 145 -17.80 -2.23 13.32
C THR A 145 -19.23 -1.77 13.62
N GLN A 146 -19.40 -0.72 14.42
CA GLN A 146 -20.70 -0.16 14.81
C GLN A 146 -21.11 1.05 13.97
N THR A 147 -20.29 1.48 13.01
CA THR A 147 -20.67 2.59 12.12
C THR A 147 -21.65 2.12 11.05
N ASP A 148 -22.56 3.01 10.66
CA ASP A 148 -23.61 2.73 9.67
C ASP A 148 -23.03 2.37 8.28
N ASN A 149 -21.80 2.82 8.01
CA ASN A 149 -21.07 2.60 6.76
C ASN A 149 -20.10 1.40 6.80
N PHE A 150 -20.02 0.68 7.92
CA PHE A 150 -19.06 -0.42 8.08
C PHE A 150 -19.25 -1.50 7.02
N SER A 151 -18.16 -2.04 6.47
CA SER A 151 -18.17 -3.14 5.49
C SER A 151 -19.09 -2.92 4.26
N GLY A 152 -19.36 -1.67 3.89
CA GLY A 152 -20.24 -1.36 2.76
C GLY A 152 -21.74 -1.57 3.06
N LEU A 153 -22.13 -1.56 4.33
CA LEU A 153 -23.55 -1.49 4.73
C LEU A 153 -24.23 -0.21 4.22
N SER A 154 -23.46 0.84 3.94
CA SER A 154 -23.92 2.09 3.30
C SER A 154 -24.03 2.03 1.77
N ARG A 155 -24.09 0.83 1.15
CA ARG A 155 -24.29 0.66 -0.30
C ARG A 155 -25.56 1.38 -0.81
N GLY A 156 -25.42 2.66 -1.12
CA GLY A 156 -26.42 3.47 -1.83
C GLY A 156 -27.12 4.59 -1.05
N ARG A 157 -26.78 4.87 0.21
CA ARG A 157 -27.36 6.04 0.92
C ARG A 157 -26.28 6.82 1.66
N TYR A 158 -25.86 7.92 1.06
CA TYR A 158 -25.21 9.02 1.77
C TYR A 158 -26.27 9.73 2.62
N SER A 159 -26.78 9.07 3.67
CA SER A 159 -27.69 9.71 4.62
C SER A 159 -26.86 10.19 5.79
N GLN A 160 -26.84 11.50 5.94
CA GLN A 160 -26.51 12.21 7.18
C GLN A 160 -27.18 11.48 8.35
N VAL A 161 -26.40 10.98 9.31
CA VAL A 161 -26.98 10.60 10.60
C VAL A 161 -26.15 11.25 11.69
N ALA A 162 -26.74 12.28 12.29
CA ALA A 162 -26.32 12.82 13.57
C ALA A 162 -26.42 11.70 14.62
N TRP A 163 -25.36 11.52 15.40
CA TRP A 163 -25.37 10.61 16.54
C TRP A 163 -25.52 11.37 17.87
N PRO A 164 -26.17 10.75 18.88
CA PRO A 164 -26.65 11.43 20.06
C PRO A 164 -25.50 11.71 21.03
N GLY A 165 -25.36 12.96 21.44
CA GLY A 165 -24.33 13.39 22.39
C GLY A 165 -24.05 14.89 22.42
N LEU A 166 -24.61 15.66 21.49
CA LEU A 166 -24.57 17.12 21.51
C LEU A 166 -26.01 17.64 21.60
N SER A 167 -26.35 18.26 22.72
CA SER A 167 -27.63 18.92 22.95
C SER A 167 -27.80 20.08 21.97
N GLY A 168 -28.75 19.94 21.04
CA GLY A 168 -29.23 21.00 20.16
C GLY A 168 -30.70 20.74 19.88
N GLY A 169 -31.55 21.67 20.33
CA GLY A 169 -33.00 21.49 20.44
C GLY A 169 -33.73 21.11 19.15
N THR A 170 -34.74 20.27 19.32
CA THR A 170 -35.82 20.06 18.36
C THR A 170 -36.61 21.36 18.20
N PRO A 171 -36.89 21.85 16.98
CA PRO A 171 -38.05 22.69 16.77
C PRO A 171 -39.29 21.83 17.04
N ALA A 172 -40.08 22.30 17.99
CA ALA A 172 -41.46 21.92 18.14
C ALA A 172 -42.20 22.21 16.84
N ASP A 173 -43.10 21.32 16.42
CA ASP A 173 -44.34 21.65 15.73
C ASP A 173 -45.35 20.50 15.98
N ARG A 174 -46.16 20.68 17.04
CA ARG A 174 -47.60 20.37 16.98
C ARG A 174 -48.22 21.59 16.27
N GLU A 175 -49.19 21.48 15.38
CA GLU A 175 -50.64 21.33 15.66
C GLU A 175 -51.36 21.13 14.31
N GLY A 176 -52.38 20.24 14.22
CA GLY A 176 -53.78 20.62 13.89
C GLY A 176 -54.05 20.51 12.37
N GLU A 177 -55.17 20.11 11.78
CA GLU A 177 -56.58 19.86 12.10
C GLU A 177 -57.11 18.91 10.98
N ASP A 178 -57.81 17.83 11.30
CA ASP A 178 -59.28 17.68 11.23
C ASP A 178 -59.93 17.91 9.86
N SER A 179 -60.37 16.82 9.21
CA SER A 179 -61.63 16.63 8.46
C SER A 179 -61.63 15.32 7.66
#